data_AF-A0A934KVM1-F1
#
_entry.id   AF-A0A934KVM1-F1
#
_cell.length_a   1.000
_cell.length_b   1.000
_cell.length_c   1.000
_cell.angle_alpha   90.00
_cell.angle_beta   90.00
_cell.angle_gamma   90.00
#
_symmetry.space_group_name_H-M   'P 1'
#
loop_
_entity.id
_entity.type
_entity.pdbx_description
1 polymer ?
#
loop_
_entity_poly.entity_id
_entity_poly.type
_entity_poly.pdbx_seq_one_letter_code
_entity_poly.pdbx_strand_id
1 'polypeptide(L)'
;MSTPINHGLVEFRSSPIHGHGGFAAQHVLPGTRLIEYLGERIDKAEAHIRCEAGNPFIFYIDEESDIDGNVEWNPARWFNHSCTPNCEAESDDGRIWIVALRELATGEEITFNYGYDLADYRAAPCRCGTPACVGFIVAEEHFDQVRLENPARACAQ
;
A
#
# COMPACT_ATOMS: atom_id res chain seq x y z
N MET A 1 13.99 10.37 18.41
CA MET A 1 13.96 10.56 16.94
C MET A 1 14.38 9.22 16.35
N SER A 2 13.46 8.50 15.72
CA SER A 2 13.73 7.17 15.16
C SER A 2 14.70 7.31 13.98
N THR A 3 15.81 6.59 13.99
CA THR A 3 16.79 6.58 12.90
C THR A 3 16.13 6.04 11.63
N PRO A 4 16.23 6.72 10.47
CA PRO A 4 15.66 6.22 9.24
C PRO A 4 16.31 4.88 8.86
N ILE A 5 15.49 3.88 8.57
CA ILE A 5 15.93 2.63 7.96
C ILE A 5 16.16 2.97 6.48
N ASN A 6 17.40 2.87 6.01
CA ASN A 6 17.75 3.14 4.62
C ASN A 6 17.90 1.81 3.88
N HIS A 7 17.07 1.60 2.85
CA HIS A 7 17.10 0.45 1.96
C HIS A 7 17.44 0.91 0.53
N GLY A 8 18.62 1.51 0.36
CA GLY A 8 19.14 1.95 -0.94
C GLY A 8 18.32 3.09 -1.56
N LEU A 9 17.24 2.73 -2.25
CA LEU A 9 16.32 3.66 -2.91
C LEU A 9 15.23 4.22 -1.99
N VAL A 10 15.03 3.64 -0.81
CA VAL A 10 13.92 3.99 0.10
C VAL A 10 14.44 4.33 1.49
N GLU A 11 13.94 5.41 2.08
CA GLU A 11 14.08 5.74 3.49
C GLU A 11 12.73 5.67 4.20
N PHE A 12 12.70 5.17 5.44
CA PHE A 12 11.46 5.12 6.24
C PHE A 12 11.48 6.16 7.36
N ARG A 13 10.42 6.98 7.43
CA ARG A 13 10.24 8.03 8.45
C ARG A 13 8.76 8.27 8.74
N SER A 14 8.45 9.16 9.69
CA SER A 14 7.06 9.52 9.99
C SER A 14 6.34 10.10 8.76
N SER A 15 5.11 9.67 8.55
CA SER A 15 4.29 10.08 7.40
C SER A 15 3.18 11.05 7.79
N PRO A 16 2.87 12.05 6.94
CA PRO A 16 1.68 12.87 7.08
C PRO A 16 0.37 12.11 6.77
N ILE A 17 0.42 10.99 6.04
CA ILE A 17 -0.75 10.17 5.72
C ILE A 17 -1.15 9.33 6.93
N HIS A 18 -0.24 8.49 7.41
CA HIS A 18 -0.48 7.62 8.55
C HIS A 18 0.85 7.06 9.11
N GLY A 19 1.04 7.15 10.44
CA GLY A 19 2.14 6.49 11.14
C GLY A 19 3.53 6.74 10.51
N HIS A 20 4.06 5.71 9.86
CA HIS A 20 5.30 5.77 9.09
C HIS A 20 4.99 5.65 7.59
N GLY A 21 5.90 6.16 6.77
CA GLY A 21 5.88 6.06 5.32
C GLY A 21 7.28 5.72 4.81
N GLY A 22 7.35 5.14 3.62
CA GLY A 22 8.59 5.06 2.86
C GLY A 22 8.67 6.22 1.87
N PHE A 23 9.86 6.78 1.69
CA PHE A 23 10.12 7.93 0.84
C PHE A 23 11.29 7.61 -0.08
N ALA A 24 11.27 8.16 -1.29
CA ALA A 24 12.36 7.99 -2.24
C ALA A 24 13.63 8.64 -1.67
N ALA A 25 14.68 7.86 -1.39
CA ALA A 25 15.94 8.36 -0.84
C ALA A 25 16.76 9.15 -1.88
N GLN A 26 16.41 9.00 -3.16
CA GLN A 26 17.01 9.66 -4.31
C GLN A 26 15.98 9.77 -5.44
N HIS A 27 16.40 10.36 -6.55
CA HIS A 27 15.63 10.32 -7.80
C HIS A 27 15.45 8.88 -8.31
N VAL A 28 14.22 8.54 -8.71
CA VAL A 28 13.84 7.20 -9.21
C VAL A 28 13.13 7.32 -10.54
N LEU A 29 13.49 6.45 -11.49
CA LEU A 29 12.87 6.37 -12.81
C LEU A 29 11.66 5.41 -12.83
N PRO A 30 10.68 5.61 -13.74
CA PRO A 30 9.58 4.66 -13.94
C PRO A 30 10.07 3.23 -14.19
N GLY A 31 9.32 2.23 -13.73
CA GLY A 31 9.64 0.80 -13.84
C GLY A 31 10.72 0.32 -12.87
N THR A 32 11.25 1.18 -12.01
CA THR A 32 12.26 0.78 -11.01
C THR A 32 11.59 -0.01 -9.88
N ARG A 33 12.07 -1.23 -9.63
CA ARG A 33 11.74 -2.01 -8.42
C ARG A 33 12.44 -1.38 -7.21
N LEU A 34 11.65 -0.77 -6.34
CA LEU A 34 12.13 -0.03 -5.17
C LEU A 34 12.56 -0.96 -4.04
N ILE A 35 11.67 -1.88 -3.69
CA ILE A 35 11.85 -2.83 -2.59
C ILE A 35 10.85 -3.98 -2.75
N GLU A 36 11.23 -5.15 -2.26
CA GLU A 36 10.35 -6.31 -2.17
C GLU A 36 9.46 -6.23 -0.93
N TYR A 37 8.20 -6.64 -1.07
CA TYR A 37 7.32 -6.88 0.06
C TYR A 37 7.58 -8.29 0.63
N LEU A 38 8.27 -8.34 1.76
CA LEU A 38 8.71 -9.58 2.39
C LEU A 38 7.71 -10.08 3.43
N GLY A 39 7.76 -11.37 3.75
CA GLY A 39 6.93 -11.92 4.82
C GLY A 39 7.02 -13.42 4.95
N GLU A 40 6.25 -13.96 5.87
CA GLU A 40 6.02 -15.41 5.95
C GLU A 40 5.04 -15.81 4.86
N ARG A 41 5.37 -16.85 4.08
CA ARG A 41 4.38 -17.47 3.18
C ARG A 41 3.46 -18.35 4.02
N ILE A 42 2.16 -18.10 3.93
CA ILE A 42 1.11 -18.80 4.65
C ILE A 42 0.04 -19.29 3.70
N ASP A 43 -0.72 -20.32 4.08
CA ASP A 43 -1.87 -20.78 3.31
C ASP A 43 -3.10 -19.89 3.55
N LYS A 44 -4.15 -20.08 2.75
CA LYS A 44 -5.39 -19.30 2.83
C LYS A 44 -6.14 -19.42 4.16
N ALA A 45 -6.04 -20.57 4.83
CA ALA A 45 -6.73 -20.78 6.10
C ALA A 45 -6.07 -19.94 7.20
N GLU A 46 -4.73 -19.96 7.25
CA GLU A 46 -3.95 -19.13 8.17
C GLU A 46 -4.09 -17.64 7.84
N ALA A 47 -4.08 -17.28 6.55
CA ALA A 47 -4.31 -15.89 6.11
C ALA A 47 -5.65 -15.35 6.61
N HIS A 48 -6.73 -16.12 6.45
CA HIS A 48 -8.04 -15.76 6.96
C HIS A 48 -8.04 -15.58 8.50
N ILE A 49 -7.43 -16.50 9.25
CA ILE A 49 -7.32 -16.40 10.71
C ILE A 49 -6.59 -15.11 11.12
N ARG A 50 -5.49 -14.77 10.46
CA ARG A 50 -4.70 -13.56 10.76
C ARG A 50 -5.44 -12.28 10.36
N CYS A 51 -6.16 -12.27 9.24
CA CYS A 51 -7.03 -11.17 8.83
C CYS A 51 -8.14 -10.91 9.86
N GLU A 52 -8.84 -11.95 10.32
CA GLU A 52 -9.88 -11.85 11.35
C GLU A 52 -9.32 -11.38 12.70
N ALA A 53 -8.05 -11.67 12.99
CA ALA A 53 -7.33 -11.13 14.15
C ALA A 53 -6.91 -9.65 13.97
N GLY A 54 -7.22 -9.04 12.82
CA GLY A 54 -6.95 -7.64 12.52
C GLY A 54 -5.56 -7.37 11.97
N ASN A 55 -4.87 -8.35 11.39
CA ASN A 55 -3.59 -8.14 10.71
C ASN A 55 -3.83 -7.49 9.32
N PRO A 56 -3.41 -6.22 9.09
CA PRO A 56 -3.63 -5.54 7.82
C PRO A 56 -2.51 -5.82 6.79
N PHE A 57 -1.54 -6.68 7.11
CA PHE A 57 -0.34 -6.90 6.29
C PHE A 57 -0.37 -8.21 5.50
N ILE A 58 -1.56 -8.76 5.26
CA ILE A 58 -1.73 -9.96 4.43
C ILE A 58 -1.80 -9.54 2.96
N PHE A 59 -0.88 -10.05 2.14
CA PHE A 59 -0.76 -9.75 0.73
C PHE A 59 -1.07 -10.99 -0.12
N TYR A 60 -2.02 -10.87 -1.04
CA TYR A 60 -2.40 -11.95 -1.95
C TYR A 60 -1.27 -12.33 -2.91
N ILE A 61 -0.97 -13.62 -3.05
CA ILE A 61 -0.06 -14.11 -4.10
C ILE A 61 -0.81 -14.87 -5.18
N ASP A 62 -1.47 -15.95 -4.80
CA ASP A 62 -2.19 -16.86 -5.68
C ASP A 62 -3.30 -17.58 -4.89
N GLU A 63 -3.99 -18.53 -5.51
CA GLU A 63 -5.10 -19.26 -4.89
C GLU A 63 -4.66 -20.16 -3.72
N GLU A 64 -3.37 -20.49 -3.62
CA GLU A 64 -2.85 -21.44 -2.62
C GLU A 64 -2.22 -20.72 -1.42
N SER A 65 -1.65 -19.54 -1.63
CA SER A 65 -0.82 -18.89 -0.62
C SER A 65 -0.87 -17.36 -0.63
N ASP A 66 -0.53 -16.80 0.52
CA ASP A 66 -0.40 -15.37 0.80
C ASP A 66 0.92 -15.08 1.51
N ILE A 67 1.29 -13.79 1.58
CA ILE A 67 2.40 -13.30 2.39
C ILE A 67 1.86 -12.56 3.60
N ASP A 68 2.27 -12.97 4.81
CA ASP A 68 2.12 -12.15 6.01
C ASP A 68 3.34 -11.24 6.18
N GLY A 69 3.14 -9.96 5.86
CA GLY A 69 4.15 -8.92 5.96
C GLY A 69 4.40 -8.40 7.37
N ASN A 70 3.69 -8.87 8.41
CA ASN A 70 3.80 -8.39 9.79
C ASN A 70 5.06 -8.91 10.52
N VAL A 71 6.22 -8.78 9.88
CA VAL A 71 7.51 -9.33 10.35
C VAL A 71 8.61 -8.29 10.27
N GLU A 72 9.44 -8.15 11.32
CA GLU A 72 10.42 -7.05 11.48
C GLU A 72 11.31 -6.78 10.26
N TRP A 73 11.64 -7.79 9.46
CA TRP A 73 12.47 -7.68 8.26
C TRP A 73 11.73 -7.21 7.01
N ASN A 74 10.43 -6.93 7.06
CA ASN A 74 9.66 -6.32 5.98
C ASN A 74 9.39 -4.84 6.25
N PRO A 75 10.30 -3.92 5.85
CA PRO A 75 10.04 -2.49 5.98
C PRO A 75 9.02 -1.98 4.95
N ALA A 76 8.78 -2.69 3.84
CA ALA A 76 7.81 -2.30 2.82
C ALA A 76 6.37 -2.25 3.34
N ARG A 77 6.06 -2.95 4.45
CA ARG A 77 4.76 -2.86 5.14
C ARG A 77 4.41 -1.45 5.64
N TRP A 78 5.38 -0.53 5.67
CA TRP A 78 5.19 0.87 6.06
C TRP A 78 4.83 1.80 4.91
N PHE A 79 4.79 1.33 3.65
CA PHE A 79 4.24 2.18 2.58
C PHE A 79 2.75 2.41 2.80
N ASN A 80 2.32 3.64 2.50
CA ASN A 80 0.94 4.06 2.70
C ASN A 80 0.08 3.90 1.45
N HIS A 81 -1.23 3.84 1.67
CA HIS A 81 -2.21 3.85 0.61
C HIS A 81 -2.34 5.23 -0.04
N SER A 82 -2.55 5.25 -1.35
CA SER A 82 -3.09 6.40 -2.07
C SER A 82 -4.11 5.98 -3.12
N CYS A 83 -5.17 6.79 -3.29
CA CYS A 83 -6.12 6.60 -4.39
C CYS A 83 -5.56 7.07 -5.74
N THR A 84 -4.47 7.84 -5.73
CA THR A 84 -3.69 8.20 -6.93
C THR A 84 -2.23 7.91 -6.63
N PRO A 85 -1.84 6.62 -6.61
CA PRO A 85 -0.52 6.22 -6.18
C PRO A 85 0.56 6.62 -7.18
N ASN A 86 1.80 6.64 -6.74
CA ASN A 86 2.98 6.82 -7.59
C ASN A 86 3.77 5.52 -7.82
N CYS A 87 3.39 4.44 -7.13
CA CYS A 87 3.91 3.10 -7.29
C CYS A 87 2.78 2.07 -7.33
N GLU A 88 3.09 0.88 -7.84
CA GLU A 88 2.21 -0.29 -7.81
C GLU A 88 2.90 -1.49 -7.17
N ALA A 89 2.12 -2.51 -6.84
CA ALA A 89 2.64 -3.81 -6.42
C ALA A 89 2.60 -4.77 -7.61
N GLU A 90 3.76 -5.23 -8.07
CA GLU A 90 3.90 -6.21 -9.14
C GLU A 90 4.23 -7.59 -8.55
N SER A 91 3.53 -8.63 -9.02
CA SER A 91 3.88 -10.02 -8.75
C SER A 91 4.86 -10.53 -9.80
N ASP A 92 5.98 -11.09 -9.36
CA ASP A 92 7.01 -11.71 -10.19
C ASP A 92 7.49 -13.01 -9.55
N ASP A 93 7.17 -14.14 -10.16
CA ASP A 93 7.54 -15.49 -9.71
C ASP A 93 7.22 -15.75 -8.22
N GLY A 94 6.00 -15.38 -7.81
CA GLY A 94 5.52 -15.54 -6.44
C GLY A 94 6.08 -14.52 -5.43
N ARG A 95 6.82 -13.50 -5.89
CA ARG A 95 7.34 -12.40 -5.06
C ARG A 95 6.60 -11.12 -5.39
N ILE A 96 6.47 -10.23 -4.40
CA ILE A 96 5.79 -8.93 -4.59
C ILE A 96 6.82 -7.81 -4.56
N TRP A 97 6.84 -6.99 -5.59
CA TRP A 97 7.72 -5.82 -5.71
C TRP A 97 6.92 -4.54 -5.72
N ILE A 98 7.39 -3.53 -4.99
CA ILE A 98 6.86 -2.17 -5.14
C ILE A 98 7.63 -1.48 -6.26
N VAL A 99 6.91 -1.06 -7.30
CA VAL A 99 7.49 -0.57 -8.56
C VAL A 99 7.01 0.84 -8.85
N ALA A 100 7.91 1.72 -9.26
CA ALA A 100 7.59 3.10 -9.58
C ALA A 100 6.78 3.20 -10.89
N LEU A 101 5.58 3.77 -10.85
CA LEU A 101 4.73 4.00 -12.03
C LEU A 101 5.20 5.21 -12.85
N ARG A 102 5.87 6.14 -12.18
CA ARG A 102 6.42 7.36 -12.76
C ARG A 102 7.74 7.72 -12.10
N GLU A 103 8.35 8.80 -12.58
CA GLU A 103 9.49 9.40 -11.93
C GLU A 103 9.13 9.88 -10.52
N LEU A 104 10.01 9.62 -9.54
CA LEU A 104 9.86 10.06 -8.15
C LEU A 104 10.99 11.04 -7.80
N ALA A 105 10.62 12.16 -7.20
CA ALA A 105 11.59 13.11 -6.68
C ALA A 105 12.20 12.61 -5.36
N THR A 106 13.44 12.98 -5.06
CA THR A 106 14.05 12.73 -3.75
C THR A 106 13.16 13.30 -2.64
N GLY A 107 12.87 12.48 -1.63
CA GLY A 107 12.03 12.81 -0.48
C GLY A 107 10.53 12.71 -0.72
N GLU A 108 10.10 12.32 -1.92
CA GLU A 108 8.69 12.06 -2.24
C GLU A 108 8.20 10.79 -1.52
N GLU A 109 7.01 10.83 -0.92
CA GLU A 109 6.42 9.66 -0.26
C GLU A 109 5.98 8.63 -1.30
N ILE A 110 6.41 7.39 -1.11
CA ILE A 110 6.04 6.24 -1.95
C ILE A 110 4.70 5.71 -1.44
N THR A 111 3.74 5.61 -2.36
CA THR A 111 2.39 5.11 -2.07
C THR A 111 1.94 4.17 -3.18
N PHE A 112 1.10 3.19 -2.82
CA PHE A 112 0.48 2.26 -3.75
C PHE A 112 -1.00 2.04 -3.38
N ASN A 113 -1.80 1.49 -4.29
CA ASN A 113 -3.17 1.09 -3.94
C ASN A 113 -3.12 -0.27 -3.23
N TYR A 114 -3.75 -0.41 -2.06
CA TYR A 114 -3.71 -1.65 -1.29
C TYR A 114 -4.59 -2.76 -1.87
N GLY A 115 -5.49 -2.44 -2.81
CA GLY A 115 -6.33 -3.45 -3.46
C GLY A 115 -7.42 -4.04 -2.57
N TYR A 116 -7.85 -3.32 -1.53
CA TYR A 116 -8.92 -3.80 -0.64
C TYR A 116 -10.23 -3.99 -1.41
N ASP A 117 -10.94 -5.06 -1.11
CA ASP A 117 -12.27 -5.30 -1.69
C ASP A 117 -13.33 -4.38 -1.05
N LEU A 118 -14.60 -4.63 -1.36
CA LEU A 118 -15.73 -3.88 -0.81
C LEU A 118 -16.25 -4.43 0.53
N ALA A 119 -15.68 -5.50 1.06
CA ALA A 119 -16.09 -6.06 2.33
C ALA A 119 -15.73 -5.07 3.45
N ASP A 120 -16.76 -4.57 4.14
CA ASP A 120 -16.64 -3.60 5.22
C ASP A 120 -15.76 -2.37 4.90
N TYR A 121 -15.71 -1.94 3.63
CA TYR A 121 -14.82 -0.85 3.19
C TYR A 121 -14.98 0.47 3.97
N ARG A 122 -16.16 0.69 4.57
CA ARG A 122 -16.45 1.86 5.42
C ARG A 122 -15.63 1.88 6.70
N ALA A 123 -15.09 0.74 7.14
CA ALA A 123 -14.17 0.63 8.26
C ALA A 123 -12.74 1.10 7.92
N ALA A 124 -12.42 1.28 6.63
CA ALA A 124 -11.10 1.70 6.15
C ALA A 124 -11.13 3.10 5.49
N PRO A 125 -11.33 4.19 6.26
CA PRO A 125 -11.33 5.54 5.70
C PRO A 125 -9.95 5.93 5.15
N CYS A 126 -9.92 6.44 3.93
CA CYS A 126 -8.68 6.89 3.28
C CYS A 126 -8.31 8.32 3.71
N ARG A 127 -7.01 8.52 3.96
CA ARG A 127 -6.40 9.80 4.36
C ARG A 127 -5.24 10.22 3.46
N CYS A 128 -5.16 9.69 2.23
CA CYS A 128 -4.05 9.96 1.32
C CYS A 128 -3.92 11.44 0.91
N GLY A 129 -4.97 12.23 1.07
CA GLY A 129 -4.95 13.68 0.83
C GLY A 129 -4.95 14.10 -0.63
N THR A 130 -5.06 13.17 -1.58
CA THR A 130 -5.06 13.50 -3.00
C THR A 130 -6.40 14.08 -3.43
N PRO A 131 -6.45 15.02 -4.39
CA PRO A 131 -7.71 15.62 -4.84
C PRO A 131 -8.72 14.60 -5.35
N ALA A 132 -8.25 13.54 -6.03
CA ALA A 132 -9.11 12.49 -6.59
C ALA A 132 -9.45 11.36 -5.59
N CYS A 133 -9.14 11.53 -4.29
CA CYS A 133 -9.41 10.54 -3.24
C CYS A 133 -10.89 10.15 -3.19
N VAL A 134 -11.17 8.84 -3.17
CA VAL A 134 -12.53 8.29 -3.07
C VAL A 134 -13.06 8.20 -1.64
N GLY A 135 -12.21 8.49 -0.66
CA GLY A 135 -12.56 8.60 0.76
C GLY A 135 -12.41 7.32 1.57
N PHE A 136 -12.25 6.17 0.92
CA PHE A 136 -12.04 4.86 1.54
C PHE A 136 -10.91 4.12 0.83
N ILE A 137 -10.24 3.21 1.54
CA ILE A 137 -9.19 2.36 0.99
C ILE A 137 -9.89 1.20 0.30
N VAL A 138 -9.87 1.20 -1.03
CA VAL A 138 -10.44 0.16 -1.90
C VAL A 138 -9.60 0.03 -3.17
N ALA A 139 -9.71 -1.11 -3.85
CA ALA A 139 -9.16 -1.33 -5.17
C ALA A 139 -9.70 -0.31 -6.18
N GLU A 140 -8.88 0.04 -7.17
CA GLU A 140 -9.20 1.06 -8.18
C GLU A 140 -10.48 0.74 -8.98
N GLU A 141 -10.71 -0.54 -9.26
CA GLU A 141 -11.94 -1.03 -9.92
C GLU A 141 -13.23 -0.72 -9.17
N HIS A 142 -13.16 -0.43 -7.87
CA HIS A 142 -14.31 -0.10 -7.04
C HIS A 142 -14.55 1.41 -6.85
N PHE A 143 -13.69 2.27 -7.40
CA PHE A 143 -13.76 3.72 -7.19
C PHE A 143 -15.11 4.32 -7.62
N ASP A 144 -15.64 3.92 -8.76
CA ASP A 144 -16.89 4.46 -9.27
C ASP A 144 -18.08 4.04 -8.40
N GLN A 145 -18.11 2.77 -7.98
CA GLN A 145 -19.13 2.29 -7.05
C GLN A 145 -19.08 3.07 -5.73
N VAL A 146 -17.90 3.23 -5.14
CA VAL A 146 -17.74 3.96 -3.87
C VAL A 146 -18.15 5.44 -4.02
N ARG A 147 -17.82 6.10 -5.13
CA ARG A 147 -18.26 7.49 -5.39
C ARG A 147 -19.78 7.60 -5.51
N LEU A 148 -20.42 6.66 -6.22
CA LEU A 148 -21.87 6.62 -6.37
C LEU A 148 -22.58 6.39 -5.04
N GLU A 149 -22.03 5.53 -4.18
CA GLU A 149 -22.57 5.25 -2.85
C GLU A 149 -22.33 6.38 -1.83
N ASN A 150 -21.40 7.31 -2.10
CA ASN A 150 -20.98 8.36 -1.17
C ASN A 150 -20.94 9.77 -1.81
N PRO A 151 -22.07 10.28 -2.33
CA PRO A 151 -22.11 11.49 -3.16
C PRO A 151 -21.74 12.78 -2.41
N ALA A 152 -21.90 12.83 -1.08
CA ALA A 152 -21.54 13.99 -0.27
C ALA A 152 -20.03 14.33 -0.33
N ARG A 153 -19.18 13.38 -0.72
CA ARG A 153 -17.74 13.62 -0.97
C ARG A 153 -17.40 13.98 -2.41
N ALA A 154 -18.27 13.66 -3.38
CA ALA A 154 -18.06 13.98 -4.79
C ALA A 154 -18.15 15.50 -5.07
N CYS A 155 -18.94 16.24 -4.29
CA CYS A 155 -19.08 17.70 -4.43
C CYS A 155 -18.03 18.53 -3.67
N ALA A 156 -17.12 17.89 -2.93
CA ALA A 156 -16.10 18.55 -2.10
C ALA A 156 -14.70 18.60 -2.75
N GLN A 157 -14.59 18.20 -4.02
CA GLN A 157 -13.36 18.26 -4.84
C GLN A 157 -13.39 19.48 -5.76
#